data_AF-A0A0Q3TJV9-F1
#
_entry.id   AF-A0A0Q3TJV9-F1
#
_cell.length_a   1.000
_cell.length_b   1.000
_cell.length_c   1.000
_cell.angle_alpha   90.00
_cell.angle_beta   90.00
_cell.angle_gamma   90.00
#
_symmetry.space_group_name_H-M   'P 1'
#
loop_
_entity.id
_entity.type
_entity.pdbx_description
1 polymer ?
#
loop_
_entity_poly.entity_id
_entity_poly.type
_entity_poly.pdbx_seq_one_letter_code
_entity_poly.pdbx_strand_id
1 'polypeptide(L)'
;MKKDFRVQYPLWQMGFALLFLLFAIVITGAISNFAKANSSFTYSVELGALEGFMVFLLLPVFIGMVLLFGTKISKYNKEHPRNKITIWGIKPAEYMEDDEAWQMITTKATQKVYTFFSWSLPLSAVFHLFLPASQLLIILNIIVLSMTQYIIYYVNIRKHTMEEEEE
;
A
#
# COMPACT_ATOMS: atom_id res chain seq x y z
N MET A 1 -9.63 21.93 0.58
CA MET A 1 -9.14 20.69 1.23
C MET A 1 -8.19 19.81 0.39
N LYS A 2 -7.94 20.09 -0.90
CA LYS A 2 -7.11 19.23 -1.81
C LYS A 2 -5.64 19.02 -1.40
N LYS A 3 -5.08 19.88 -0.55
CA LYS A 3 -3.69 19.79 -0.05
C LYS A 3 -3.56 19.05 1.28
N ASP A 4 -4.68 18.60 1.85
CA ASP A 4 -4.68 17.87 3.11
C ASP A 4 -3.94 16.54 2.95
N PHE A 5 -3.07 16.24 3.92
CA PHE A 5 -2.29 15.01 3.96
C PHE A 5 -3.19 13.78 4.00
N ARG A 6 -4.35 13.85 4.67
CA ARG A 6 -5.33 12.76 4.79
C ARG A 6 -5.88 12.31 3.45
N VAL A 7 -6.12 13.27 2.55
CA VAL A 7 -6.60 13.00 1.18
C VAL A 7 -5.47 12.44 0.30
N GLN A 8 -4.23 12.82 0.57
CA GLN A 8 -3.05 12.38 -0.19
C GLN A 8 -2.50 11.03 0.29
N TYR A 9 -2.79 10.62 1.52
CA TYR A 9 -2.24 9.40 2.12
C TYR A 9 -2.51 8.14 1.28
N PRO A 10 -3.73 7.88 0.77
CA PRO A 10 -3.97 6.71 -0.08
C PRO A 10 -3.16 6.73 -1.37
N LEU A 11 -2.82 7.91 -1.90
CA LEU A 11 -1.97 8.04 -3.08
C LEU A 11 -0.53 7.58 -2.79
N TRP A 12 -0.01 7.92 -1.60
CA TRP A 12 1.29 7.41 -1.16
C TRP A 12 1.28 5.89 -1.03
N GLN A 13 0.23 5.32 -0.45
CA GLN A 13 0.09 3.87 -0.33
C GLN A 13 0.05 3.17 -1.69
N MET A 14 -0.69 3.73 -2.65
CA MET A 14 -0.67 3.23 -4.03
C MET A 14 0.72 3.31 -4.67
N GLY A 15 1.44 4.41 -4.46
CA GLY A 15 2.81 4.56 -4.94
C GLY A 15 3.76 3.50 -4.37
N PHE A 16 3.68 3.25 -3.05
CA PHE A 16 4.45 2.18 -2.41
C PHE A 16 4.05 0.79 -2.92
N ALA A 17 2.76 0.53 -3.09
CA ALA A 17 2.27 -0.76 -3.61
C ALA A 17 2.80 -1.04 -5.03
N LEU A 18 2.79 -0.04 -5.92
CA LEU A 18 3.36 -0.16 -7.26
C LEU A 18 4.87 -0.41 -7.22
N LEU A 19 5.58 0.29 -6.34
CA LEU A 19 7.01 0.09 -6.18
C LEU A 19 7.35 -1.31 -5.65
N PHE A 20 6.57 -1.83 -4.70
CA PHE A 20 6.71 -3.21 -4.22
C PHE A 20 6.36 -4.24 -5.28
N LEU A 21 5.40 -3.96 -6.16
CA LEU A 21 5.13 -4.81 -7.33
C LEU A 21 6.34 -4.91 -8.24
N LEU A 22 7.00 -3.79 -8.53
CA LEU A 22 8.23 -3.79 -9.34
C LEU A 22 9.33 -4.61 -8.65
N PHE A 23 9.56 -4.42 -7.35
CA PHE A 23 10.49 -5.27 -6.60
C PHE A 23 10.11 -6.75 -6.66
N ALA A 24 8.83 -7.09 -6.53
CA ALA A 24 8.36 -8.47 -6.59
C ALA A 24 8.63 -9.12 -7.96
N ILE A 25 8.41 -8.39 -9.05
CA ILE A 25 8.69 -8.86 -10.41
C ILE A 25 10.19 -9.14 -10.58
N VAL A 26 11.05 -8.19 -10.16
CA VAL A 26 12.51 -8.32 -10.30
C VAL A 26 13.06 -9.45 -9.45
N ILE A 27 12.64 -9.52 -8.17
CA ILE A 27 13.14 -10.53 -7.24
C ILE A 27 12.64 -11.91 -7.66
N THR A 28 11.35 -12.08 -7.97
CA THR A 28 10.80 -13.41 -8.34
C THR A 28 11.42 -13.94 -9.63
N GLY A 29 11.77 -13.05 -10.58
CA GLY A 29 12.51 -13.45 -11.78
C GLY A 29 13.95 -13.92 -11.51
N ALA A 30 14.53 -13.55 -10.37
CA ALA A 30 15.92 -13.83 -10.01
C ALA A 30 16.11 -14.92 -8.94
N ILE A 31 15.03 -15.55 -8.46
CA ILE A 31 15.14 -16.63 -7.46
C ILE A 31 15.62 -17.90 -8.18
N SER A 32 16.87 -18.28 -7.97
CA SER A 32 17.41 -19.58 -8.38
C SER A 32 17.42 -20.57 -7.21
N ASN A 33 16.70 -21.68 -7.38
CA ASN A 33 16.73 -22.94 -6.61
C ASN A 33 16.65 -22.89 -5.07
N PHE A 34 15.56 -23.46 -4.55
CA PHE A 34 15.45 -23.86 -3.15
C PHE A 34 16.21 -25.18 -2.91
N ALA A 35 17.38 -25.12 -2.27
CA ALA A 35 18.10 -26.31 -1.82
C ALA A 35 17.83 -26.57 -0.34
N LYS A 36 16.97 -27.56 -0.05
CA LYS A 36 16.73 -28.00 1.33
C LYS A 36 17.88 -28.92 1.77
N ALA A 37 18.95 -28.34 2.32
CA ALA A 37 19.98 -29.11 3.01
C ALA A 37 19.44 -29.51 4.40
N ASN A 38 19.65 -30.76 4.82
CA ASN A 38 19.04 -31.39 6.01
C ASN A 38 19.28 -30.68 7.36
N SER A 39 20.07 -29.60 7.43
CA SER A 39 20.42 -28.93 8.69
C SER A 39 20.62 -27.41 8.63
N SER A 40 20.42 -26.74 7.48
CA SER A 40 20.55 -25.29 7.39
C SER A 40 19.58 -24.68 6.37
N PHE A 41 18.86 -23.65 6.80
CA PHE A 41 18.05 -22.81 5.91
C PHE A 41 18.99 -21.80 5.24
N THR A 42 19.49 -22.15 4.05
CA THR A 42 20.32 -21.26 3.25
C THR A 42 19.50 -20.77 2.06
N TYR A 43 19.43 -19.45 1.88
CA TYR A 43 18.76 -18.81 0.74
C TYR A 43 19.77 -17.94 0.00
N SER A 44 20.02 -18.27 -1.27
CA SER A 44 20.87 -17.49 -2.17
C SER A 44 20.00 -16.87 -3.26
N VAL A 45 20.14 -15.55 -3.45
CA VAL A 45 19.54 -14.84 -4.58
C VAL A 45 20.68 -14.49 -5.53
N GLU A 46 20.69 -15.11 -6.70
CA GLU A 46 21.61 -14.72 -7.77
C GLU A 46 20.86 -13.77 -8.71
N LEU A 47 21.16 -12.48 -8.59
CA LEU A 47 20.65 -11.49 -9.52
C LEU A 47 21.51 -11.52 -10.78
N GLY A 48 20.89 -11.71 -11.94
CA GLY A 48 21.54 -11.43 -13.21
C GLY A 48 21.84 -9.94 -13.36
N ALA A 49 22.62 -9.59 -14.38
CA ALA A 49 23.04 -8.20 -14.60
C ALA A 49 21.85 -7.24 -14.78
N LEU A 50 20.78 -7.71 -15.44
CA LEU A 50 19.56 -6.94 -15.71
C LEU A 50 18.77 -6.72 -14.40
N GLU A 51 18.54 -7.79 -13.63
CA GLU A 51 17.84 -7.75 -12.36
C GLU A 51 18.59 -6.90 -11.33
N GLY A 52 19.92 -7.06 -11.25
CA GLY A 52 20.78 -6.22 -10.42
C GLY A 52 20.69 -4.74 -10.79
N PHE A 53 20.71 -4.40 -12.08
CA PHE A 53 20.54 -3.03 -12.55
C PHE A 53 19.16 -2.45 -12.21
N MET A 54 18.09 -3.24 -12.36
CA MET A 54 16.74 -2.81 -11.97
C MET A 54 16.64 -2.53 -10.47
N VAL A 55 17.17 -3.42 -9.61
CA VAL A 55 17.21 -3.19 -8.15
C VAL A 55 18.01 -1.92 -7.83
N PHE A 56 19.16 -1.73 -8.49
CA PHE A 56 19.99 -0.54 -8.31
C PHE A 56 19.25 0.76 -8.64
N LEU A 57 18.33 0.76 -9.61
CA LEU A 57 17.48 1.91 -9.92
C LEU A 57 16.29 2.07 -8.96
N LEU A 58 15.63 0.96 -8.60
CA LEU A 58 14.44 0.99 -7.74
C LEU A 58 14.77 1.38 -6.29
N LEU A 59 15.95 1.03 -5.80
CA LEU A 59 16.34 1.25 -4.41
C LEU A 59 16.50 2.74 -4.05
N PRO A 60 17.16 3.60 -4.86
CA PRO A 60 17.13 5.05 -4.68
C PRO A 60 15.72 5.64 -4.75
N VAL A 61 14.85 5.14 -5.64
CA VAL A 61 13.45 5.60 -5.75
C VAL A 61 12.70 5.28 -4.45
N PHE A 62 12.87 4.07 -3.92
CA PHE A 62 12.30 3.67 -2.63
C PHE A 62 12.75 4.58 -1.50
N ILE A 63 14.07 4.79 -1.36
CA ILE A 63 14.64 5.66 -0.34
C ILE A 63 14.09 7.08 -0.49
N GLY A 64 14.03 7.60 -1.71
CA GLY A 64 13.45 8.91 -2.01
C GLY A 64 11.99 9.02 -1.58
N MET A 65 11.15 8.02 -1.90
CA MET A 65 9.76 7.99 -1.47
C MET A 65 9.61 7.94 0.06
N VAL A 66 10.40 7.10 0.74
CA VAL A 66 10.39 7.01 2.21
C VAL A 66 10.79 8.35 2.85
N LEU A 67 11.85 8.99 2.35
CA LEU A 67 12.28 10.29 2.85
C LEU A 67 11.22 11.37 2.62
N LEU A 68 10.66 11.46 1.41
CA LEU A 68 9.60 12.43 1.10
C LEU A 68 8.36 12.20 1.96
N PHE A 69 7.93 10.95 2.12
CA PHE A 69 6.79 10.61 2.97
C PHE A 69 7.07 10.94 4.44
N GLY A 70 8.27 10.64 4.95
CA GLY A 70 8.71 10.99 6.30
C GLY A 70 8.73 12.51 6.54
N THR A 71 9.20 13.30 5.59
CA THR A 71 9.17 14.77 5.70
C THR A 71 7.74 15.32 5.72
N LYS A 72 6.83 14.73 4.94
CA LYS A 72 5.40 15.09 4.95
C LYS A 72 4.75 14.78 6.29
N ILE A 73 4.99 13.60 6.86
CA ILE A 73 4.50 13.23 8.20
C ILE A 73 5.10 14.16 9.26
N SER A 74 6.40 14.44 9.22
CA SER A 74 7.05 15.33 10.17
C SER A 74 6.47 16.74 10.12
N LYS A 75 6.25 17.28 8.92
CA LYS A 75 5.60 18.57 8.73
C LYS A 75 4.19 18.57 9.29
N TYR A 76 3.39 17.54 8.96
CA TYR A 76 2.04 17.39 9.48
C TYR A 76 2.00 17.36 11.01
N ASN A 77 2.85 16.55 11.64
CA ASN A 77 2.92 16.41 13.10
C ASN A 77 3.37 17.68 13.83
N LYS A 78 4.14 18.56 13.15
CA LYS A 78 4.49 19.88 13.68
C LYS A 78 3.31 20.84 13.64
N GLU A 79 2.51 20.78 12.57
CA GLU A 79 1.31 21.60 12.40
C GLU A 79 0.15 21.13 13.31
N HIS A 80 0.07 19.82 13.61
CA HIS A 80 -0.99 19.20 14.40
C HIS A 80 -0.43 18.45 15.62
N PRO A 81 0.07 19.17 16.65
CA PRO A 81 0.74 18.55 17.80
C PRO A 81 -0.17 17.70 18.69
N ARG A 82 -1.49 17.92 18.65
CA ARG A 82 -2.48 17.15 19.42
C ARG A 82 -2.84 15.81 18.75
N ASN A 83 -2.83 15.77 17.42
CA ASN A 83 -3.26 14.61 16.62
C ASN A 83 -2.11 14.13 15.72
N LYS A 84 -1.05 13.61 16.36
CA LYS A 84 0.14 13.14 15.65
C LYS A 84 -0.09 11.80 14.96
N ILE A 85 0.46 11.67 13.76
CA ILE A 85 0.55 10.43 13.02
C ILE A 85 1.77 9.66 13.50
N THR A 86 1.54 8.45 14.01
CA THR A 86 2.59 7.51 14.38
C THR A 86 2.67 6.42 13.32
N ILE A 87 3.85 6.24 12.73
CA ILE A 87 4.09 5.24 11.67
C ILE A 87 3.87 3.81 12.18
N TRP A 88 4.06 3.59 13.48
CA TRP A 88 3.88 2.32 14.18
C TRP A 88 2.56 2.24 14.97
N GLY A 89 1.61 3.14 14.69
CA GLY A 89 0.32 3.13 15.36
C GLY A 89 -0.54 1.96 14.90
N ILE A 90 -1.33 1.39 15.83
CA ILE A 90 -2.36 0.39 15.49
C ILE A 90 -3.50 1.06 14.71
N LYS A 91 -3.74 2.35 14.96
CA LYS A 91 -4.73 3.15 14.24
C LYS A 91 -4.17 3.55 12.88
N PRO A 92 -4.84 3.18 11.77
CA PRO A 92 -4.51 3.70 10.45
C PRO A 92 -4.48 5.22 10.45
N ALA A 93 -3.53 5.81 9.71
CA ALA A 93 -3.45 7.26 9.54
C ALA A 93 -4.69 7.80 8.79
N GLU A 94 -5.46 6.93 8.15
CA GLU A 94 -6.75 7.26 7.55
C GLU A 94 -7.80 7.70 8.57
N TYR A 95 -7.75 7.23 9.83
CA TYR A 95 -8.74 7.53 10.86
C TYR A 95 -8.44 8.83 11.64
N MET A 96 -7.99 9.85 10.93
CA MET A 96 -7.68 11.16 11.47
C MET A 96 -8.92 12.06 11.43
N GLU A 97 -9.81 11.76 12.37
CA GLU A 97 -11.11 12.39 12.55
C GLU A 97 -10.93 13.54 13.53
N ASP A 98 -10.66 14.74 12.99
CA ASP A 98 -10.51 15.96 13.80
C ASP A 98 -11.87 16.60 14.11
N ASP A 99 -12.90 16.28 13.32
CA ASP A 99 -14.29 16.72 13.46
C ASP A 99 -15.27 15.60 13.07
N GLU A 100 -16.55 15.82 13.38
CA GLU A 100 -17.63 14.86 13.10
C GLU A 100 -17.88 14.66 11.60
N ALA A 101 -17.59 15.68 10.78
CA ALA A 101 -17.76 15.60 9.33
C ALA A 101 -16.74 14.61 8.72
N TRP A 102 -15.47 14.74 9.08
CA TRP A 102 -14.41 13.81 8.69
C TRP A 102 -14.71 12.40 9.15
N GLN A 103 -15.22 12.23 10.38
CA GLN A 103 -15.63 10.92 10.88
C GLN A 103 -16.72 10.27 10.02
N MET A 104 -17.70 11.05 9.57
CA MET A 104 -18.75 10.52 8.70
C MET A 104 -18.21 10.11 7.33
N ILE A 105 -17.30 10.90 6.76
CA ILE A 105 -16.68 10.62 5.46
C ILE A 105 -15.79 9.37 5.54
N THR A 106 -14.90 9.28 6.53
CA THR A 106 -14.01 8.13 6.74
C THR A 106 -14.82 6.85 7.01
N THR A 107 -15.90 6.95 7.77
CA THR A 107 -16.79 5.82 8.05
C THR A 107 -17.44 5.29 6.77
N LYS A 108 -18.01 6.18 5.94
CA LYS A 108 -18.61 5.80 4.65
C LYS A 108 -17.59 5.18 3.69
N ALA A 109 -16.38 5.75 3.63
CA ALA A 109 -15.30 5.21 2.79
C ALA A 109 -14.83 3.83 3.27
N THR A 110 -14.66 3.66 4.59
CA THR A 110 -14.21 2.40 5.20
C THR A 110 -15.25 1.30 5.05
N GLN A 111 -16.54 1.61 5.19
CA GLN A 111 -17.62 0.65 4.95
C GLN A 111 -17.55 0.08 3.53
N LYS A 112 -17.31 0.92 2.51
CA LYS A 112 -17.17 0.45 1.12
C LYS A 112 -15.94 -0.43 0.91
N VAL A 113 -14.81 -0.07 1.52
CA VAL A 113 -13.59 -0.90 1.50
C VAL A 113 -13.85 -2.25 2.18
N TYR A 114 -14.56 -2.26 3.31
CA TYR A 114 -14.93 -3.48 4.01
C TYR A 114 -15.87 -4.36 3.16
N THR A 115 -16.89 -3.78 2.52
CA THR A 115 -17.76 -4.50 1.58
C THR A 115 -16.98 -5.06 0.40
N PHE A 116 -15.95 -4.35 -0.08
CA PHE A 116 -15.07 -4.90 -1.12
C PHE A 116 -14.33 -6.14 -0.61
N PHE A 117 -13.71 -6.08 0.57
CA PHE A 117 -12.95 -7.21 1.12
C PHE A 117 -13.81 -8.40 1.53
N SER A 118 -15.06 -8.18 1.94
CA SER A 118 -15.98 -9.28 2.29
C SER A 118 -16.21 -10.24 1.13
N TRP A 119 -16.09 -9.75 -0.12
CA TRP A 119 -16.24 -10.55 -1.33
C TRP A 119 -14.90 -10.88 -1.98
N SER A 120 -13.96 -9.92 -2.04
CA SER A 120 -12.73 -10.08 -2.79
C SER A 120 -11.75 -11.07 -2.15
N LEU A 121 -11.72 -11.20 -0.81
CA LEU A 121 -10.88 -12.19 -0.13
C LEU A 121 -11.35 -13.63 -0.38
N PRO A 122 -12.65 -13.98 -0.19
CA PRO A 122 -13.15 -15.30 -0.59
C PRO A 122 -12.92 -15.60 -2.06
N LEU A 123 -13.19 -14.65 -2.95
CA LEU A 123 -12.97 -14.84 -4.39
C LEU A 123 -11.49 -15.04 -4.73
N SER A 124 -10.58 -14.32 -4.07
CA SER A 124 -9.14 -14.53 -4.20
C SER A 124 -8.73 -15.94 -3.74
N ALA A 125 -9.26 -16.41 -2.61
CA ALA A 125 -8.98 -17.75 -2.13
C ALA A 125 -9.48 -18.84 -3.10
N VAL A 126 -10.69 -18.69 -3.64
CA VAL A 126 -11.24 -19.57 -4.68
C VAL A 126 -10.37 -19.52 -5.94
N PHE A 127 -9.98 -18.34 -6.39
CA PHE A 127 -9.12 -18.14 -7.55
C PHE A 127 -7.80 -18.92 -7.42
N HIS A 128 -7.13 -18.83 -6.28
CA HIS A 128 -5.86 -19.55 -6.03
C HIS A 128 -6.04 -21.05 -5.75
N LEU A 129 -7.24 -21.51 -5.41
CA LEU A 129 -7.53 -22.93 -5.26
C LEU A 129 -7.59 -23.63 -6.63
N PHE A 130 -8.16 -22.98 -7.64
CA PHE A 130 -8.37 -23.56 -8.97
C PHE A 130 -7.25 -23.28 -9.97
N LEU A 131 -6.41 -22.26 -9.73
CA LEU A 131 -5.28 -21.92 -10.59
C LEU A 131 -3.97 -22.29 -9.91
N PRO A 132 -3.01 -22.93 -10.62
CA PRO A 132 -1.67 -23.14 -10.09
C PRO A 132 -1.01 -21.78 -9.84
N ALA A 133 -1.01 -21.36 -8.58
CA ALA A 133 -0.58 -20.03 -8.20
C ALA A 133 0.94 -19.98 -8.03
N SER A 134 1.63 -19.33 -8.97
CA SER A 134 3.03 -18.94 -8.76
C SER A 134 3.13 -17.91 -7.63
N GLN A 135 4.28 -17.83 -6.97
CA GLN A 135 4.53 -16.84 -5.92
C GLN A 135 4.26 -15.40 -6.43
N LEU A 136 4.65 -15.11 -7.68
CA LEU A 136 4.38 -13.82 -8.31
C LEU A 136 2.88 -13.56 -8.48
N LEU A 137 2.10 -14.57 -8.87
CA LEU A 137 0.65 -14.43 -9.05
C LEU A 137 -0.05 -14.13 -7.70
N ILE A 138 0.41 -14.74 -6.61
CA ILE A 138 -0.10 -14.47 -5.27
C ILE A 138 0.22 -13.02 -4.87
N ILE A 139 1.47 -12.58 -5.05
CA ILE A 139 1.88 -11.20 -4.75
C ILE A 139 1.09 -10.20 -5.60
N LEU A 140 0.95 -10.46 -6.90
CA LEU A 140 0.18 -9.62 -7.81
C LEU A 140 -1.27 -9.50 -7.36
N ASN A 141 -1.90 -10.61 -6.97
CA ASN A 141 -3.27 -10.61 -6.47
C ASN A 141 -3.40 -9.73 -5.21
N ILE A 142 -2.49 -9.86 -4.24
CA ILE A 142 -2.48 -9.04 -3.02
C ILE A 142 -2.30 -7.55 -3.37
N ILE A 143 -1.39 -7.21 -4.29
CA ILE A 143 -1.19 -5.83 -4.73
C ILE A 143 -2.45 -5.28 -5.41
N VAL A 144 -3.10 -6.05 -6.30
CA VAL A 144 -4.33 -5.63 -6.98
C VAL A 144 -5.46 -5.37 -5.98
N LEU A 145 -5.65 -6.28 -5.01
CA LEU A 145 -6.63 -6.09 -3.95
C LEU A 145 -6.32 -4.82 -3.12
N SER A 146 -5.05 -4.62 -2.78
CA SER A 146 -4.59 -3.46 -2.00
C SER A 146 -4.78 -2.16 -2.78
N MET A 147 -4.39 -2.12 -4.05
CA MET A 147 -4.60 -0.98 -4.96
C MET A 147 -6.08 -0.63 -5.08
N THR A 148 -6.94 -1.64 -5.28
CA THR A 148 -8.39 -1.44 -5.38
C THR A 148 -8.95 -0.85 -4.09
N GLN A 149 -8.50 -1.34 -2.93
CA GLN A 149 -8.86 -0.77 -1.62
C GLN A 149 -8.53 0.73 -1.55
N TYR A 150 -7.33 1.13 -1.98
CA TYR A 150 -6.87 2.52 -1.88
C TYR A 150 -7.59 3.41 -2.89
N ILE A 151 -7.91 2.90 -4.08
CA ILE A 151 -8.71 3.58 -5.08
C ILE A 151 -10.12 3.84 -4.54
N ILE A 152 -10.80 2.81 -4.00
CA ILE A 152 -12.14 2.94 -3.42
C ILE A 152 -12.12 3.99 -2.33
N TYR A 153 -11.17 3.91 -1.41
CA TYR A 153 -11.05 4.86 -0.31
C TYR A 153 -10.81 6.29 -0.82
N TYR A 154 -9.85 6.48 -1.72
CA TYR A 154 -9.50 7.78 -2.28
C TYR A 154 -10.66 8.44 -3.03
N VAL A 155 -11.33 7.70 -3.91
CA VAL A 155 -12.47 8.21 -4.69
C VAL A 155 -13.60 8.65 -3.77
N ASN A 156 -13.87 7.87 -2.70
CA ASN A 156 -14.92 8.23 -1.76
C ASN A 156 -14.58 9.46 -0.92
N ILE A 157 -13.35 9.57 -0.41
CA ILE A 157 -12.94 10.80 0.28
C ILE A 157 -13.04 12.00 -0.67
N ARG A 158 -12.48 11.89 -1.87
CA ARG A 158 -12.44 13.00 -2.83
C ARG A 158 -13.82 13.49 -3.21
N LYS A 159 -14.78 12.57 -3.39
CA LYS A 159 -16.16 12.91 -3.71
C LYS A 159 -16.78 13.79 -2.62
N HIS A 160 -16.73 13.36 -1.36
CA HIS A 160 -17.37 14.10 -0.26
C HIS A 160 -16.65 15.42 0.07
N THR A 161 -15.32 15.47 -0.07
CA THR A 161 -14.56 16.73 0.13
C THR A 161 -14.78 17.78 -0.98
N MET A 162 -15.38 17.40 -2.11
CA MET A 162 -15.75 18.32 -3.19
C MET A 162 -17.20 18.80 -3.03
N GLU A 163 -18.10 17.93 -2.56
CA GLU A 163 -19.48 18.29 -2.25
C GLU A 163 -19.56 19.34 -1.11
N GLU A 164 -18.72 19.25 -0.08
CA GLU A 164 -18.63 20.26 0.99
C GLU A 164 -17.97 21.59 0.56
N GLU A 165 -17.24 21.64 -0.56
CA GLU A 165 -16.69 22.90 -1.10
C GLU A 165 -17.73 23.69 -1.93
N GLU A 166 -18.88 23.08 -2.27
CA GLU A 166 -19.94 23.66 -3.13
C GLU A 166 -21.18 24.15 -2.36
N GLU A 167 -21.30 23.84 -1.06
CA GLU A 167 -22.33 24.37 -0.13
C GLU A 167 -21.82 25.55 0.71
#